data_AF-A0A3B4B182-F1
#
_entry.id   AF-A0A3B4B182-F1
#
_cell.length_a   1.000
_cell.length_b   1.000
_cell.length_c   1.000
_cell.angle_alpha   90.00
_cell.angle_beta   90.00
_cell.angle_gamma   90.00
#
_symmetry.space_group_name_H-M   'P 1'
#
loop_
_entity.id
_entity.type
_entity.pdbx_description
1 polymer ?
#
loop_
_entity_poly.entity_id
_entity_poly.type
_entity_poly.pdbx_seq_one_letter_code
_entity_poly.pdbx_strand_id
1 'polypeptide(L)'
;TKVESKPQTANHTVVGDLSEQIKAATQETHVRAENTDLMTSFQKGQITRTQYKVLLCSLYEIYTALEEALDRNSSHPAVAPIYFPQELDRTEALERDLEFFLGSQWRSKVIVPAATHRYAQRLREIGKVKPELLVAHAYTRYLGDLSGGQVLGKLAQKAMELEGKDGLAFFSFPGVSSANRFKQLYRSRMNSIELSEEQRREVLQEAVDAFNFNIQVFDDLQKMLSVTSESAEKPKGTSRSTPFPPPSSVQLTVGLCVGLLTVGIGLYNF
;
A
#
# COMPACT_ATOMS: atom_id res chain seq x y z
N THR A 1 37.25 -29.91 46.20
CA THR A 1 36.03 -30.27 45.44
C THR A 1 35.78 -29.17 44.42
N LYS A 2 36.04 -29.47 43.15
CA LYS A 2 36.03 -28.52 42.03
C LYS A 2 34.57 -28.42 41.55
N VAL A 3 33.92 -27.27 41.73
CA VAL A 3 32.57 -27.05 41.23
C VAL A 3 32.67 -26.59 39.79
N GLU A 4 32.24 -27.45 38.88
CA GLU A 4 32.20 -27.24 37.44
C GLU A 4 31.01 -26.33 37.10
N SER A 5 31.29 -25.13 36.56
CA SER A 5 30.28 -24.22 36.04
C SER A 5 29.81 -24.70 34.66
N LYS A 6 28.59 -25.22 34.58
CA LYS A 6 27.91 -25.47 33.30
C LYS A 6 27.52 -24.14 32.65
N PRO A 7 27.72 -23.94 31.34
CA PRO A 7 27.19 -22.78 30.65
C PRO A 7 25.68 -22.96 30.45
N GLN A 8 24.89 -22.04 31.01
CA GLN A 8 23.48 -21.88 30.66
C GLN A 8 23.41 -21.22 29.28
N THR A 9 23.13 -22.02 28.26
CA THR A 9 22.64 -21.52 26.97
C THR A 9 21.24 -20.97 27.19
N ALA A 10 21.13 -19.64 27.23
CA ALA A 10 19.86 -18.93 27.23
C ALA A 10 19.17 -19.19 25.88
N ASN A 11 18.15 -20.05 25.87
CA ASN A 11 17.14 -20.05 24.80
C ASN A 11 16.41 -18.71 24.89
N HIS A 12 16.80 -17.76 24.05
CA HIS A 12 16.19 -16.44 23.99
C HIS A 12 14.91 -16.53 23.14
N THR A 13 13.92 -17.30 23.60
CA THR A 13 12.60 -17.36 22.96
C THR A 13 12.11 -15.93 22.76
N VAL A 14 12.02 -15.47 21.50
CA VAL A 14 11.51 -14.14 21.18
C VAL A 14 10.04 -14.12 21.59
N VAL A 15 9.76 -13.57 22.78
CA VAL A 15 8.43 -13.55 23.40
C VAL A 15 7.56 -12.52 22.67
N GLY A 16 6.60 -12.99 21.87
CA GLY A 16 5.55 -12.15 21.30
C GLY A 16 4.89 -12.75 20.06
N ASP A 17 3.60 -12.47 19.88
CA ASP A 17 2.86 -12.84 18.67
C ASP A 17 3.46 -12.18 17.43
N LEU A 18 3.55 -12.91 16.30
CA LEU A 18 4.10 -12.38 15.05
C LEU A 18 3.35 -11.13 14.59
N SER A 19 2.03 -11.08 14.77
CA SER A 19 1.19 -9.92 14.43
C SER A 19 1.54 -8.66 15.19
N GLU A 20 1.79 -8.79 16.49
CA GLU A 20 2.16 -7.64 17.32
C GLU A 20 3.58 -7.17 17.01
N GLN A 21 4.49 -8.10 16.74
CA GLN A 21 5.86 -7.77 16.33
C GLN A 21 5.89 -7.04 14.99
N ILE A 22 5.15 -7.51 13.98
CA ILE A 22 5.05 -6.81 12.68
C ILE A 22 4.42 -5.42 12.87
N LYS A 23 3.33 -5.32 13.65
CA LYS A 23 2.68 -4.03 13.94
C LYS A 23 3.68 -3.05 14.57
N ALA A 24 4.43 -3.48 15.59
CA ALA A 24 5.44 -2.65 16.23
C ALA A 24 6.57 -2.25 15.26
N ALA A 25 7.11 -3.21 14.51
CA ALA A 25 8.22 -2.98 13.58
C ALA A 25 7.85 -1.99 12.44
N THR A 26 6.59 -2.02 12.00
CA THR A 26 6.12 -1.21 10.86
C THR A 26 5.52 0.13 11.26
N GLN A 27 5.46 0.46 12.56
CA GLN A 27 4.81 1.68 13.07
C GLN A 27 5.27 2.95 12.36
N GLU A 28 6.58 3.19 12.34
CA GLU A 28 7.15 4.41 11.76
C GLU A 28 6.95 4.46 10.24
N THR A 29 7.12 3.34 9.55
CA THR A 29 6.93 3.26 8.10
C THR A 29 5.46 3.37 7.70
N HIS A 30 4.53 2.89 8.53
CA HIS A 30 3.10 3.08 8.34
C HIS A 30 2.74 4.57 8.40
N VAL A 31 3.19 5.27 9.46
CA VAL A 31 2.99 6.71 9.59
C VAL A 31 3.57 7.46 8.38
N ARG A 32 4.78 7.11 7.95
CA ARG A 32 5.38 7.70 6.74
C ARG A 32 4.54 7.45 5.48
N ALA A 33 4.03 6.24 5.29
CA ALA A 33 3.21 5.89 4.14
C ALA A 33 1.92 6.73 4.06
N GLU A 34 1.23 6.91 5.20
CA GLU A 34 0.03 7.73 5.28
C GLU A 34 0.29 9.22 5.00
N ASN A 35 1.52 9.69 5.27
CA ASN A 35 1.92 11.08 5.09
C ASN A 35 2.64 11.35 3.74
N THR A 36 2.63 10.41 2.81
CA THR A 36 3.08 10.70 1.42
C THR A 36 2.15 11.73 0.77
N ASP A 37 2.64 12.49 -0.20
CA ASP A 37 1.85 13.54 -0.87
C ASP A 37 0.59 12.96 -1.53
N LEU A 38 0.72 11.80 -2.19
CA LEU A 38 -0.40 11.11 -2.81
C LEU A 38 -1.47 10.72 -1.79
N MET A 39 -1.07 10.09 -0.67
CA MET A 39 -2.02 9.66 0.37
C MET A 39 -2.64 10.84 1.11
N THR A 40 -1.87 11.88 1.38
CA THR A 40 -2.37 13.12 1.98
C THR A 40 -3.41 13.79 1.07
N SER A 41 -3.14 13.86 -0.24
CA SER A 41 -4.10 14.34 -1.23
C SER A 41 -5.36 13.47 -1.28
N PHE A 42 -5.19 12.15 -1.26
CA PHE A 42 -6.30 11.19 -1.22
C PHE A 42 -7.18 11.41 0.01
N GLN A 43 -6.60 11.48 1.21
CA GLN A 43 -7.30 11.70 2.48
C GLN A 43 -8.07 13.02 2.50
N LYS A 44 -7.56 14.06 1.81
CA LYS A 44 -8.23 15.36 1.63
C LYS A 44 -9.30 15.35 0.53
N GLY A 45 -9.49 14.24 -0.17
CA GLY A 45 -10.41 14.13 -1.31
C GLY A 45 -9.94 14.88 -2.56
N GLN A 46 -8.64 15.13 -2.67
CA GLN A 46 -8.00 15.91 -3.74
C GLN A 46 -7.29 15.03 -4.78
N ILE A 47 -7.41 13.70 -4.67
CA ILE A 47 -6.86 12.78 -5.66
C ILE A 47 -7.58 12.98 -7.01
N THR A 48 -6.80 13.17 -8.07
CA THR A 48 -7.33 13.33 -9.43
C THR A 48 -7.69 11.98 -10.06
N ARG A 49 -8.57 12.00 -11.07
CA ARG A 49 -8.92 10.79 -11.83
C ARG A 49 -7.71 10.12 -12.48
N THR A 50 -6.75 10.90 -12.97
CA THR A 50 -5.51 10.37 -13.54
C THR A 50 -4.65 9.69 -12.48
N GLN A 51 -4.44 10.30 -11.32
CA GLN A 51 -3.72 9.67 -10.20
C GLN A 51 -4.39 8.38 -9.77
N TYR A 52 -5.72 8.38 -9.60
CA TYR A 52 -6.46 7.20 -9.19
C TYR A 52 -6.33 6.05 -10.21
N LYS A 53 -6.40 6.36 -11.52
CA LYS A 53 -6.19 5.35 -12.57
C LYS A 53 -4.80 4.73 -12.56
N VAL A 54 -3.74 5.54 -12.42
CA VAL A 54 -2.36 5.01 -12.32
C VAL A 54 -2.15 4.22 -11.03
N LEU A 55 -2.81 4.63 -9.94
CA LEU A 55 -2.81 3.87 -8.70
C LEU A 55 -3.44 2.50 -8.91
N LEU A 56 -4.62 2.41 -9.53
CA LEU A 56 -5.27 1.14 -9.86
C LEU A 56 -4.41 0.25 -10.76
N CYS A 57 -3.78 0.82 -11.79
CA CYS A 57 -2.82 0.09 -12.63
C CYS A 57 -1.65 -0.48 -11.80
N SER A 58 -1.12 0.32 -10.87
CA SER A 58 -0.02 -0.11 -10.01
C SER A 58 -0.44 -1.21 -9.04
N LEU A 59 -1.62 -1.07 -8.44
CA LEU A 59 -2.18 -2.09 -7.56
C LEU A 59 -2.41 -3.39 -8.34
N TYR A 60 -2.97 -3.33 -9.55
CA TYR A 60 -3.17 -4.52 -10.38
C TYR A 60 -1.87 -5.31 -10.59
N GLU A 61 -0.77 -4.66 -10.97
CA GLU A 61 0.54 -5.33 -11.15
C GLU A 61 1.08 -5.93 -9.84
N ILE A 62 0.87 -5.24 -8.70
CA ILE A 62 1.34 -5.67 -7.39
C ILE A 62 0.53 -6.87 -6.88
N TYR A 63 -0.80 -6.80 -6.93
CA TYR A 63 -1.68 -7.89 -6.48
C TYR A 63 -1.57 -9.10 -7.37
N THR A 64 -1.46 -8.93 -8.69
CA THR A 64 -1.20 -10.06 -9.60
C THR A 64 0.06 -10.80 -9.18
N ALA A 65 1.17 -10.07 -8.94
CA ALA A 65 2.42 -10.69 -8.50
C ALA A 65 2.35 -11.32 -7.10
N LEU A 66 1.63 -10.68 -6.16
CA LEU A 66 1.43 -11.20 -4.81
C LEU A 66 0.60 -12.49 -4.82
N GLU A 67 -0.53 -12.47 -5.51
CA GLU A 67 -1.52 -13.55 -5.55
C GLU A 67 -0.96 -14.75 -6.32
N GLU A 68 -0.27 -14.55 -7.46
CA GLU A 68 0.48 -15.62 -8.14
C GLU A 68 1.55 -16.26 -7.24
N ALA A 69 2.21 -15.46 -6.40
CA ALA A 69 3.21 -15.97 -5.46
C ALA A 69 2.58 -16.72 -4.29
N LEU A 70 1.44 -16.26 -3.78
CA LEU A 70 0.66 -16.93 -2.74
C LEU A 70 0.10 -18.26 -3.25
N ASP A 71 -0.50 -18.29 -4.44
CA ASP A 71 -1.05 -19.49 -5.08
C ASP A 71 0.02 -20.57 -5.25
N ARG A 72 1.18 -20.18 -5.80
CA ARG A 72 2.34 -21.07 -5.98
C ARG A 72 2.81 -21.69 -4.67
N ASN A 73 2.66 -20.97 -3.56
CA ASN A 73 3.13 -21.38 -2.24
C ASN A 73 1.99 -21.72 -1.27
N SER A 74 0.78 -21.97 -1.78
CA SER A 74 -0.42 -22.20 -0.97
C SER A 74 -0.29 -23.37 0.03
N SER A 75 0.56 -24.35 -0.27
CA SER A 75 0.88 -25.47 0.64
C SER A 75 2.12 -25.26 1.52
N HIS A 76 2.84 -24.14 1.38
CA HIS A 76 4.02 -23.86 2.18
C HIS A 76 3.62 -23.59 3.64
N PRO A 77 4.31 -24.16 4.66
CA PRO A 77 3.88 -24.05 6.07
C PRO A 77 3.68 -22.62 6.59
N ALA A 78 4.45 -21.65 6.07
CA ALA A 78 4.31 -20.24 6.43
C ALA A 78 3.22 -19.48 5.67
N VAL A 79 2.74 -20.00 4.54
CA VAL A 79 1.75 -19.34 3.67
C VAL A 79 0.37 -19.95 3.86
N ALA A 80 0.28 -21.29 3.97
CA ALA A 80 -0.98 -22.01 4.12
C ALA A 80 -1.90 -21.44 5.23
N PRO A 81 -1.41 -20.99 6.41
CA PRO A 81 -2.28 -20.43 7.44
C PRO A 81 -2.98 -19.12 7.04
N ILE A 82 -2.37 -18.33 6.16
CA ILE A 82 -2.87 -17.01 5.73
C ILE A 82 -3.48 -17.01 4.32
N TYR A 83 -3.62 -18.17 3.68
CA TYR A 83 -4.10 -18.28 2.31
C TYR A 83 -5.64 -18.26 2.27
N PHE A 84 -6.20 -17.08 1.96
CA PHE A 84 -7.64 -16.81 1.92
C PHE A 84 -8.08 -16.19 0.57
N PRO A 85 -7.92 -16.92 -0.55
CA PRO A 85 -8.12 -16.33 -1.88
C PRO A 85 -9.57 -15.84 -2.11
N GLN A 86 -10.55 -16.59 -1.62
CA GLN A 86 -11.98 -16.27 -1.81
C GLN A 86 -12.39 -14.98 -1.08
N GLU A 87 -11.75 -14.69 0.05
CA GLU A 87 -12.04 -13.52 0.86
C GLU A 87 -11.19 -12.31 0.47
N LEU A 88 -9.92 -12.52 0.11
CA LEU A 88 -8.90 -11.47 0.04
C LEU A 88 -8.40 -11.13 -1.36
N ASP A 89 -8.52 -12.01 -2.36
CA ASP A 89 -7.92 -11.73 -3.67
C ASP A 89 -8.54 -10.49 -4.32
N ARG A 90 -7.67 -9.65 -4.87
CA ARG A 90 -8.00 -8.34 -5.42
C ARG A 90 -7.84 -8.28 -6.93
N THR A 91 -7.11 -9.20 -7.56
CA THR A 91 -6.81 -9.12 -9.00
C THR A 91 -8.08 -8.97 -9.83
N GLU A 92 -9.07 -9.87 -9.68
CA GLU A 92 -10.33 -9.76 -10.44
C GLU A 92 -11.10 -8.46 -10.18
N ALA A 93 -11.05 -7.95 -8.94
CA ALA A 93 -11.68 -6.68 -8.60
C ALA A 93 -10.98 -5.49 -9.28
N LEU A 94 -9.64 -5.52 -9.32
CA LEU A 94 -8.84 -4.52 -10.02
C LEU A 94 -9.04 -4.61 -11.53
N GLU A 95 -9.20 -5.79 -12.12
CA GLU A 95 -9.55 -5.93 -13.55
C GLU A 95 -10.86 -5.23 -13.89
N ARG A 96 -11.91 -5.41 -13.06
CA ARG A 96 -13.20 -4.73 -13.24
C ARG A 96 -13.08 -3.20 -13.12
N ASP A 97 -12.32 -2.72 -12.14
CA ASP A 97 -12.10 -1.29 -11.96
C ASP A 97 -11.31 -0.70 -13.15
N LEU A 98 -10.30 -1.42 -13.64
CA LEU A 98 -9.53 -1.00 -14.82
C LEU A 98 -10.37 -0.99 -16.09
N GLU A 99 -11.21 -2.00 -16.31
CA GLU A 99 -12.15 -2.00 -17.44
C GLU A 99 -13.11 -0.81 -17.37
N PHE A 100 -13.62 -0.48 -16.18
CA PHE A 100 -14.47 0.70 -15.99
C PHE A 100 -13.76 2.01 -16.37
N PHE A 101 -12.50 2.21 -15.95
CA PHE A 101 -11.79 3.48 -16.19
C PHE A 101 -11.04 3.58 -17.52
N LEU A 102 -10.68 2.46 -18.14
CA LEU A 102 -9.84 2.38 -19.33
C LEU A 102 -10.53 1.74 -20.54
N GLY A 103 -11.71 1.15 -20.35
CA GLY A 103 -12.49 0.42 -21.35
C GLY A 103 -12.03 -1.02 -21.57
N SER A 104 -12.68 -1.74 -22.48
CA SER A 104 -12.44 -3.17 -22.74
C SER A 104 -10.99 -3.53 -23.13
N GLN A 105 -10.23 -2.57 -23.66
CA GLN A 105 -8.80 -2.72 -23.98
C GLN A 105 -7.89 -2.21 -22.85
N TRP A 106 -8.33 -2.28 -21.59
CA TRP A 106 -7.57 -1.73 -20.46
C TRP A 106 -6.17 -2.34 -20.32
N ARG A 107 -5.99 -3.63 -20.64
CA ARG A 107 -4.71 -4.34 -20.51
C ARG A 107 -3.57 -3.68 -21.30
N SER A 108 -3.84 -3.16 -22.50
CA SER A 108 -2.83 -2.45 -23.31
C SER A 108 -2.57 -1.00 -22.85
N LYS A 109 -3.33 -0.51 -21.88
CA LYS A 109 -3.26 0.85 -21.34
C LYS A 109 -2.69 0.89 -19.92
N VAL A 110 -2.30 -0.26 -19.35
CA VAL A 110 -1.63 -0.32 -18.05
C VAL A 110 -0.26 0.32 -18.16
N ILE A 111 -0.12 1.49 -17.54
CA ILE A 111 1.12 2.24 -17.42
C ILE A 111 1.37 2.46 -15.94
N VAL A 112 2.54 2.05 -15.46
CA VAL A 112 2.90 2.07 -14.03
C VAL A 112 4.30 2.64 -13.83
N PRO A 113 4.59 3.26 -12.67
CA PRO A 113 5.92 3.72 -12.34
C PRO A 113 6.92 2.57 -12.19
N ALA A 114 8.21 2.90 -12.34
CA ALA A 114 9.29 1.93 -12.17
C ALA A 114 9.28 1.27 -10.78
N ALA A 115 8.87 1.99 -9.73
CA ALA A 115 8.67 1.43 -8.39
C ALA A 115 7.68 0.26 -8.36
N THR A 116 6.61 0.30 -9.17
CA THR A 116 5.64 -0.79 -9.25
C THR A 116 6.28 -2.05 -9.79
N HIS A 117 7.08 -1.94 -10.86
CA HIS A 117 7.81 -3.08 -11.41
C HIS A 117 8.82 -3.66 -10.41
N ARG A 118 9.54 -2.80 -9.67
CA ARG A 118 10.45 -3.26 -8.60
C ARG A 118 9.70 -4.02 -7.50
N TYR A 119 8.54 -3.53 -7.09
CA TYR A 119 7.73 -4.20 -6.07
C TYR A 119 7.22 -5.56 -6.58
N ALA A 120 6.58 -5.59 -7.75
CA ALA A 120 6.10 -6.84 -8.35
C ALA A 120 7.26 -7.85 -8.57
N GLN A 121 8.46 -7.38 -8.93
CA GLN A 121 9.64 -8.21 -9.04
C GLN A 121 10.06 -8.79 -7.68
N ARG A 122 10.12 -7.99 -6.61
CA ARG A 122 10.44 -8.47 -5.26
C ARG A 122 9.50 -9.59 -4.82
N LEU A 123 8.19 -9.42 -5.04
CA LEU A 123 7.17 -10.43 -4.72
C LEU A 123 7.42 -11.76 -5.45
N ARG A 124 7.71 -11.68 -6.75
CA ARG A 124 8.06 -12.86 -7.56
C ARG A 124 9.37 -13.52 -7.14
N GLU A 125 10.35 -12.74 -6.68
CA GLU A 125 11.63 -13.26 -6.18
C GLU A 125 11.41 -14.03 -4.88
N ILE A 126 10.83 -13.40 -3.85
CA ILE A 126 10.63 -14.06 -2.55
C ILE A 126 9.69 -15.25 -2.67
N GLY A 127 8.67 -15.19 -3.53
CA GLY A 127 7.79 -16.33 -3.80
C GLY A 127 8.50 -17.54 -4.43
N LYS A 128 9.72 -17.37 -4.96
CA LYS A 128 10.55 -18.48 -5.47
C LYS A 128 11.58 -18.94 -4.45
N VAL A 129 12.22 -18.02 -3.73
CA VAL A 129 13.43 -18.32 -2.94
C VAL A 129 13.23 -18.29 -1.43
N LYS A 130 12.25 -17.54 -0.94
CA LYS A 130 11.95 -17.36 0.50
C LYS A 130 10.44 -17.15 0.74
N PRO A 131 9.59 -18.17 0.51
CA PRO A 131 8.13 -18.03 0.57
C PRO A 131 7.60 -17.58 1.94
N GLU A 132 8.31 -17.85 3.03
CA GLU A 132 7.96 -17.36 4.36
C GLU A 132 7.85 -15.84 4.45
N LEU A 133 8.58 -15.10 3.59
CA LEU A 133 8.52 -13.64 3.56
C LEU A 133 7.23 -13.10 2.93
N LEU A 134 6.46 -13.93 2.21
CA LEU A 134 5.18 -13.52 1.63
C LEU A 134 4.17 -13.08 2.71
N VAL A 135 4.28 -13.61 3.94
CA VAL A 135 3.43 -13.20 5.06
C VAL A 135 3.55 -11.70 5.34
N ALA A 136 4.74 -11.12 5.19
CA ALA A 136 4.99 -9.71 5.43
C ALA A 136 4.24 -8.82 4.44
N HIS A 137 4.23 -9.21 3.15
CA HIS A 137 3.54 -8.47 2.10
C HIS A 137 2.03 -8.65 2.15
N ALA A 138 1.56 -9.88 2.34
CA ALA A 138 0.13 -10.17 2.50
C ALA A 138 -0.44 -9.44 3.72
N TYR A 139 0.29 -9.42 4.84
CA TYR A 139 -0.06 -8.61 6.01
C TYR A 139 -0.19 -7.12 5.68
N THR A 140 0.86 -6.53 5.10
CA THR A 140 0.92 -5.09 4.82
C THR A 140 -0.19 -4.65 3.85
N ARG A 141 -0.51 -5.47 2.85
CA ARG A 141 -1.56 -5.17 1.86
C ARG A 141 -2.97 -5.44 2.42
N TYR A 142 -3.32 -6.71 2.68
CA TYR A 142 -4.70 -7.08 2.96
C TYR A 142 -5.26 -6.46 4.26
N LEU A 143 -4.45 -6.38 5.33
CA LEU A 143 -4.91 -5.76 6.58
C LEU A 143 -5.05 -4.25 6.43
N GLY A 144 -4.23 -3.63 5.58
CA GLY A 144 -4.36 -2.23 5.19
C GLY A 144 -5.68 -1.97 4.45
N ASP A 145 -6.01 -2.82 3.49
CA ASP A 145 -7.24 -2.70 2.69
C ASP A 145 -8.52 -2.89 3.52
N LEU A 146 -8.48 -3.84 4.47
CA LEU A 146 -9.56 -4.10 5.43
C LEU A 146 -9.63 -3.04 6.57
N SER A 147 -8.66 -2.13 6.63
CA SER A 147 -8.61 -1.05 7.61
C SER A 147 -8.80 0.32 6.93
N GLY A 148 -7.71 1.01 6.60
CA GLY A 148 -7.75 2.33 5.96
C GLY A 148 -8.36 2.30 4.56
N GLY A 149 -8.24 1.17 3.85
CA GLY A 149 -8.81 1.00 2.51
C GLY A 149 -10.32 1.25 2.45
N GLN A 150 -11.07 0.88 3.50
CA GLN A 150 -12.52 1.12 3.57
C GLN A 150 -12.88 2.62 3.61
N VAL A 151 -12.02 3.43 4.23
CA VAL A 151 -12.17 4.90 4.24
C VAL A 151 -11.75 5.48 2.90
N LEU A 152 -10.62 5.01 2.34
CA LEU A 152 -10.13 5.44 1.03
C LEU A 152 -11.15 5.16 -0.07
N GLY A 153 -11.86 4.03 -0.05
CA GLY A 153 -12.90 3.73 -1.04
C GLY A 153 -14.04 4.76 -1.04
N LYS A 154 -14.47 5.25 0.13
CA LYS A 154 -15.48 6.32 0.24
C LYS A 154 -14.95 7.66 -0.28
N LEU A 155 -13.69 7.96 0.01
CA LEU A 155 -13.04 9.17 -0.49
C LEU A 155 -12.85 9.13 -2.02
N ALA A 156 -12.50 7.96 -2.56
CA ALA A 156 -12.39 7.74 -3.99
C ALA A 156 -13.75 7.93 -4.67
N GLN A 157 -14.83 7.35 -4.12
CA GLN A 157 -16.18 7.53 -4.62
C GLN A 157 -16.55 9.01 -4.75
N LYS A 158 -16.28 9.79 -3.68
CA LYS A 158 -16.55 11.21 -3.65
C LYS A 158 -15.67 11.99 -4.64
N ALA A 159 -14.36 11.77 -4.62
CA ALA A 159 -13.41 12.50 -5.46
C ALA A 159 -13.60 12.22 -6.96
N MET A 160 -14.09 11.02 -7.31
CA MET A 160 -14.34 10.60 -8.68
C MET A 160 -15.79 10.85 -9.14
N GLU A 161 -16.64 11.41 -8.27
CA GLU A 161 -18.07 11.67 -8.51
C GLU A 161 -18.83 10.42 -9.01
N LEU A 162 -18.54 9.26 -8.41
CA LEU A 162 -19.14 7.99 -8.84
C LEU A 162 -20.54 7.84 -8.25
N GLU A 163 -21.53 7.64 -9.12
CA GLU A 163 -22.94 7.44 -8.73
C GLU A 163 -23.22 6.06 -8.10
N GLY A 164 -22.29 5.11 -8.26
CA GLY A 164 -22.43 3.71 -7.82
C GLY A 164 -21.15 3.12 -7.23
N LYS A 165 -21.02 1.79 -7.35
CA LYS A 165 -19.85 1.03 -6.87
C LYS A 165 -18.85 0.67 -7.98
N ASP A 166 -19.19 0.93 -9.24
CA ASP A 166 -18.31 0.66 -10.36
C ASP A 166 -17.06 1.54 -10.28
N GLY A 167 -15.88 0.97 -10.50
CA GLY A 167 -14.60 1.63 -10.29
C GLY A 167 -14.10 1.64 -8.84
N LEU A 168 -14.78 0.93 -7.93
CA LEU A 168 -14.43 0.77 -6.51
C LEU A 168 -14.46 -0.70 -6.05
N ALA A 169 -14.48 -1.65 -6.97
CA ALA A 169 -14.54 -3.08 -6.66
C ALA A 169 -13.35 -3.52 -5.78
N PHE A 170 -12.16 -2.95 -5.98
CA PHE A 170 -10.97 -3.21 -5.15
C PHE A 170 -11.24 -3.07 -3.64
N PHE A 171 -12.03 -2.06 -3.25
CA PHE A 171 -12.34 -1.76 -1.86
C PHE A 171 -13.45 -2.65 -1.28
N SER A 172 -14.10 -3.48 -2.10
CA SER A 172 -15.20 -4.35 -1.70
C SER A 172 -14.72 -5.77 -1.41
N PHE A 173 -15.07 -6.30 -0.24
CA PHE A 173 -14.71 -7.66 0.20
C PHE A 173 -15.97 -8.49 0.42
N PRO A 174 -16.64 -8.99 -0.65
CA PRO A 174 -17.90 -9.71 -0.52
C PRO A 174 -17.77 -11.03 0.27
N GLY A 175 -16.59 -11.66 0.26
CA GLY A 175 -16.29 -12.83 1.08
C GLY A 175 -16.05 -12.51 2.57
N VAL A 176 -15.95 -11.24 2.96
CA VAL A 176 -15.68 -10.81 4.34
C VAL A 176 -16.92 -10.15 4.95
N SER A 177 -17.65 -10.89 5.77
CA SER A 177 -18.87 -10.37 6.44
C SER A 177 -18.59 -9.33 7.52
N SER A 178 -17.42 -9.39 8.16
CA SER A 178 -16.99 -8.41 9.16
C SER A 178 -15.49 -8.22 9.08
N ALA A 179 -15.05 -7.05 8.61
CA ALA A 179 -13.63 -6.72 8.50
C ALA A 179 -12.90 -6.89 9.84
N ASN A 180 -13.47 -6.42 10.95
CA ASN A 180 -12.83 -6.54 12.27
C ASN A 180 -12.64 -8.00 12.71
N ARG A 181 -13.67 -8.86 12.56
CA ARG A 181 -13.55 -10.28 12.90
C ARG A 181 -12.55 -11.00 11.99
N PHE A 182 -12.55 -10.66 10.70
CA PHE A 182 -11.64 -11.27 9.75
C PHE A 182 -10.18 -10.86 10.01
N LYS A 183 -9.91 -9.58 10.34
CA LYS A 183 -8.56 -9.14 10.75
C LYS A 183 -8.08 -9.88 12.00
N GLN A 184 -8.95 -10.12 12.99
CA GLN A 184 -8.62 -10.91 14.18
C GLN A 184 -8.30 -12.37 13.83
N LEU A 185 -9.12 -12.99 12.98
CA LEU A 185 -8.87 -14.33 12.45
C LEU A 185 -7.52 -14.39 11.73
N TYR A 186 -7.27 -13.47 10.81
CA TYR A 186 -6.03 -13.42 10.04
C TYR A 186 -4.80 -13.29 10.95
N ARG A 187 -4.83 -12.40 11.94
CA ARG A 187 -3.73 -12.27 12.92
C ARG A 187 -3.53 -13.55 13.72
N SER A 188 -4.61 -14.19 14.18
CA SER A 188 -4.53 -15.47 14.89
C SER A 188 -3.88 -16.57 14.03
N ARG A 189 -4.22 -16.64 12.74
CA ARG A 189 -3.60 -17.59 11.80
C ARG A 189 -2.13 -17.27 11.52
N MET A 190 -1.80 -15.99 11.41
CA MET A 190 -0.41 -15.55 11.25
C MET A 190 0.43 -15.89 12.49
N ASN A 191 -0.15 -15.80 13.69
CA ASN A 191 0.53 -16.15 14.94
C ASN A 191 0.79 -17.64 15.10
N SER A 192 0.09 -18.51 14.35
CA SER A 192 0.36 -19.96 14.34
C SER A 192 1.49 -20.37 13.39
N ILE A 193 2.11 -19.43 12.66
CA ILE A 193 3.22 -19.74 11.78
C ILE A 193 4.49 -20.01 12.61
N GLU A 194 5.05 -21.21 12.44
CA GLU A 194 6.31 -21.60 13.05
C GLU A 194 7.48 -21.08 12.21
N LEU A 195 8.31 -20.21 12.82
CA LEU A 195 9.50 -19.61 12.20
C LEU A 195 10.70 -19.79 13.12
N SER A 196 11.89 -20.01 12.55
CA SER A 196 13.13 -19.82 13.29
C SER A 196 13.31 -18.35 13.71
N GLU A 197 14.18 -18.08 14.68
CA GLU A 197 14.50 -16.71 15.09
C GLU A 197 15.03 -15.87 13.92
N GLU A 198 15.82 -16.48 13.03
CA GLU A 198 16.34 -15.84 11.83
C GLU A 198 15.22 -15.50 10.84
N GLN A 199 14.35 -16.46 10.51
CA GLN A 199 13.22 -16.24 9.61
C GLN A 199 12.27 -15.18 10.17
N ARG A 200 12.00 -15.20 11.47
CA ARG A 200 11.20 -14.19 12.13
C ARG A 200 11.80 -12.80 11.95
N ARG A 201 13.11 -12.64 12.19
CA ARG A 201 13.80 -11.36 11.98
C ARG A 201 13.70 -10.90 10.52
N GLU A 202 13.87 -11.81 9.56
CA GLU A 202 13.73 -11.50 8.13
C GLU A 202 12.29 -11.07 7.77
N VAL A 203 11.26 -11.73 8.31
CA VAL A 203 9.86 -11.34 8.10
C VAL A 203 9.58 -9.93 8.64
N LEU A 204 10.10 -9.59 9.82
CA LEU A 204 9.93 -8.25 10.38
C LEU A 204 10.59 -7.18 9.51
N GLN A 205 11.80 -7.44 9.02
CA GLN A 205 12.49 -6.54 8.10
C GLN A 205 11.74 -6.41 6.76
N GLU A 206 11.28 -7.53 6.21
CA GLU A 206 10.51 -7.53 4.96
C GLU A 206 9.19 -6.75 5.11
N ALA A 207 8.56 -6.77 6.29
CA ALA A 207 7.34 -6.00 6.51
C ALA A 207 7.61 -4.49 6.44
N VAL A 208 8.73 -4.03 7.01
CA VAL A 208 9.20 -2.65 6.87
C VAL A 208 9.48 -2.32 5.40
N ASP A 209 10.13 -3.25 4.68
CA ASP A 209 10.43 -3.07 3.26
C ASP A 209 9.15 -3.04 2.41
N ALA A 210 8.14 -3.84 2.72
CA ALA A 210 6.83 -3.80 2.07
C ALA A 210 6.19 -2.41 2.18
N PHE A 211 6.26 -1.74 3.33
CA PHE A 211 5.83 -0.35 3.46
C PHE A 211 6.70 0.61 2.64
N ASN A 212 8.03 0.43 2.64
CA ASN A 212 8.93 1.23 1.82
C ASN A 212 8.65 1.10 0.31
N PHE A 213 8.31 -0.10 -0.18
CA PHE A 213 7.89 -0.30 -1.56
C PHE A 213 6.59 0.46 -1.88
N ASN A 214 5.60 0.43 -0.97
CA ASN A 214 4.37 1.21 -1.14
C ASN A 214 4.65 2.72 -1.21
N ILE A 215 5.49 3.24 -0.32
CA ILE A 215 5.93 4.64 -0.32
C ILE A 215 6.58 5.00 -1.67
N GLN A 216 7.53 4.18 -2.13
CA GLN A 216 8.20 4.41 -3.42
C GLN A 216 7.22 4.41 -4.60
N VAL A 217 6.21 3.54 -4.59
CA VAL A 217 5.15 3.52 -5.62
C VAL A 217 4.36 4.82 -5.60
N PHE A 218 3.97 5.31 -4.43
CA PHE A 218 3.23 6.58 -4.30
C PHE A 218 4.06 7.78 -4.76
N ASP A 219 5.33 7.84 -4.36
CA ASP A 219 6.24 8.92 -4.74
C ASP A 219 6.55 8.92 -6.24
N ASP A 220 6.87 7.75 -6.82
CA ASP A 220 7.19 7.65 -8.26
C ASP A 220 5.94 7.90 -9.12
N LEU A 221 4.74 7.50 -8.67
CA LEU A 221 3.47 7.84 -9.33
C LEU A 221 3.30 9.36 -9.40
N GLN A 222 3.52 10.07 -8.29
CA GLN A 222 3.39 11.53 -8.25
C GLN A 222 4.38 12.20 -9.21
N LYS A 223 5.65 11.76 -9.21
CA LYS A 223 6.70 12.26 -10.11
C LYS A 223 6.36 12.02 -11.59
N MET A 224 5.90 10.81 -11.92
CA MET A 224 5.51 10.44 -13.29
C MET A 224 4.44 11.39 -13.86
N LEU A 225 3.48 11.79 -13.04
CA LEU A 225 2.39 12.66 -13.47
C LEU A 225 2.79 14.14 -13.53
N SER A 226 3.66 14.61 -12.63
CA SER A 226 4.18 15.98 -12.67
C SER A 226 5.05 16.27 -13.90
N VAL A 227 5.90 15.31 -14.32
CA VAL A 227 6.72 15.45 -15.54
C VAL A 227 5.86 15.50 -16.81
N THR A 228 4.74 14.77 -16.82
CA THR A 228 3.82 14.74 -17.95
C THR A 228 3.08 16.08 -18.12
N SER A 229 2.71 16.76 -17.02
CA SER A 229 2.11 18.10 -17.07
C SER A 229 3.10 19.18 -17.52
N GLU A 230 4.34 19.16 -17.04
CA GLU A 230 5.36 20.15 -17.43
C GLU A 230 5.78 20.04 -18.91
N SER A 231 5.75 18.81 -19.45
CA SER A 231 6.07 18.55 -20.86
C SER A 231 4.94 19.00 -21.80
N ALA A 232 3.69 19.04 -21.33
CA ALA A 232 2.54 19.52 -22.09
C ALA A 232 2.43 21.05 -22.11
N GLU A 233 3.02 21.75 -21.12
CA GLU A 233 2.93 23.20 -20.98
C GLU A 233 4.02 24.01 -21.68
N LYS A 234 5.04 23.40 -22.32
CA LYS A 234 6.03 24.15 -23.10
C LYS A 234 5.53 24.48 -24.52
N PRO A 235 5.20 25.75 -24.85
CA PRO A 235 4.92 26.14 -26.23
C PRO A 235 6.26 26.25 -26.99
N LYS A 236 6.28 25.81 -28.26
CA LYS A 236 7.39 26.09 -29.18
C LYS A 236 7.59 27.60 -29.27
N GLY A 237 8.78 28.07 -28.88
CA GLY A 237 9.12 29.48 -28.81
C GLY A 237 9.11 30.18 -30.17
N THR A 238 8.56 31.39 -30.18
CA THR A 238 8.85 32.44 -31.17
C THR A 238 9.38 33.67 -30.43
N SER A 239 10.54 34.16 -30.85
CA SER A 239 11.22 35.32 -30.27
C SER A 239 10.51 36.63 -30.60
N ARG A 240 10.40 37.58 -29.65
CA ARG A 240 11.25 38.80 -29.50
C ARG A 240 10.58 39.90 -28.66
N SER A 241 11.44 40.61 -27.93
CA SER A 241 11.40 41.99 -27.40
C SER A 241 10.39 42.41 -26.30
N THR A 242 10.96 42.70 -25.13
CA THR A 242 10.53 43.70 -24.10
C THR A 242 10.95 45.13 -24.55
N PRO A 243 10.58 46.29 -23.91
CA PRO A 243 10.35 46.46 -22.46
C PRO A 243 9.37 47.59 -21.95
N PHE A 244 9.24 47.58 -20.60
CA PHE A 244 8.86 48.61 -19.60
C PHE A 244 7.45 48.63 -18.93
N PRO A 245 7.37 48.71 -17.56
CA PRO A 245 6.14 48.81 -16.75
C PRO A 245 5.87 50.24 -16.22
N PRO A 246 4.71 50.53 -15.55
CA PRO A 246 4.69 50.79 -14.08
C PRO A 246 3.28 50.50 -13.40
N PRO A 247 2.89 51.04 -12.20
CA PRO A 247 3.01 50.36 -10.91
C PRO A 247 1.73 50.28 -10.01
N SER A 248 1.80 49.48 -8.93
CA SER A 248 1.11 49.61 -7.60
C SER A 248 -0.44 49.42 -7.58
N SER A 249 -1.13 48.83 -6.59
CA SER A 249 -0.95 48.73 -5.14
C SER A 249 -2.06 47.85 -4.48
N VAL A 250 -1.80 47.41 -3.24
CA VAL A 250 -2.76 47.19 -2.12
C VAL A 250 -3.43 45.80 -1.85
N GLN A 251 -3.01 45.25 -0.70
CA GLN A 251 -3.67 44.51 0.41
C GLN A 251 -4.18 43.05 0.30
N LEU A 252 -3.42 42.19 0.99
CA LEU A 252 -3.74 41.46 2.24
C LEU A 252 -5.19 40.94 2.44
N THR A 253 -5.32 39.62 2.52
CA THR A 253 -6.08 38.99 3.62
C THR A 253 -5.45 37.65 3.98
N VAL A 254 -5.00 37.55 5.22
CA VAL A 254 -4.58 36.31 5.88
C VAL A 254 -5.85 35.62 6.39
N GLY A 255 -6.13 34.43 5.85
CA GLY A 255 -7.21 33.55 6.31
C GLY A 255 -6.63 32.29 6.95
N LEU A 256 -6.47 32.35 8.27
CA LEU A 256 -6.10 31.26 9.15
C LEU A 256 -7.26 30.23 9.21
N CYS A 257 -7.05 28.99 8.80
CA CYS A 257 -7.91 27.86 9.19
C CYS A 257 -7.05 26.70 9.68
N VAL A 258 -6.87 26.70 11.00
CA VAL A 258 -6.39 25.57 11.81
C VAL A 258 -7.59 24.67 12.14
N GLY A 259 -7.40 23.36 12.02
CA GLY A 259 -8.34 22.31 12.41
C GLY A 259 -8.52 21.31 11.25
N LEU A 260 -8.21 20.02 11.35
CA LEU A 260 -8.21 19.10 12.48
C LEU A 260 -7.15 18.01 12.25
N LEU A 261 -6.28 17.82 13.24
CA LEU A 261 -5.15 16.90 13.26
C LEU A 261 -5.48 15.62 14.06
N THR A 262 -6.63 14.99 13.80
CA THR A 262 -7.13 13.88 14.65
C THR A 262 -7.59 12.64 13.89
N VAL A 263 -7.11 12.39 12.67
CA VAL A 263 -7.44 11.14 11.94
C VAL A 263 -6.33 10.08 12.03
N GLY A 264 -5.07 10.46 12.27
CA GLY A 264 -3.94 9.51 12.31
C GLY A 264 -3.93 8.55 13.52
N ILE A 265 -4.65 8.85 14.61
CA ILE A 265 -4.70 7.98 15.80
C ILE A 265 -5.79 6.90 15.66
N GLY A 266 -6.83 7.16 14.87
CA GLY A 266 -7.99 6.25 14.73
C GLY A 266 -7.71 4.98 13.92
N LEU A 267 -6.64 4.97 13.12
CA LEU A 267 -6.27 3.84 12.27
C LEU A 267 -5.27 2.87 12.93
N TYR A 268 -4.67 3.25 14.07
CA TYR A 268 -3.63 2.46 14.74
C TYR A 268 -4.16 1.53 15.86
N ASN A 269 -5.42 1.69 16.24
CA ASN A 269 -6.07 0.95 17.33
C ASN A 269 -7.09 -0.10 16.83
N PHE A 270 -6.75 -0.95 15.84
CA PHE A 270 -7.54 -2.16 15.53
C PHE A 270 -6.72 -3.31 14.96
#